data_AF-A0A1F9TKL7-F1
#
_entry.id   AF-A0A1F9TKL7-F1
#
_cell.length_a   1.000
_cell.length_b   1.000
_cell.length_c   1.000
_cell.angle_alpha   90.00
_cell.angle_beta   90.00
_cell.angle_gamma   90.00
#
_symmetry.space_group_name_H-M   'P 1'
#
loop_
_entity.id
_entity.type
_entity.pdbx_description
1 polymer ?
#
loop_
_entity_poly.entity_id
_entity_poly.type
_entity_poly.pdbx_seq_one_letter_code
_entity_poly.pdbx_strand_id
1 'polypeptide(L)'
;MGICNGSLTMHKGVSDLLGARMEDTEIDYVGPNHFAWVLDVRRNGRSVLGAAIKKLIEKEGLPTALNITKVKMTPEIMARAKIIPTGYHKYFFHAGAVVEEDKTTPSRAAKVAEIERRIFAAYRSPSVSEIPEAVKERGGAFYNVVAYDVIACLLGLQKKRVTVAVPNNGTYDGFEKEHVLEMPCMIDKGGYKPVKTAQLPVFAKGLSQRIKAYEALTAEAAWKCDFDLAYQALLLNPLTPDADVTFRLLKAVLAQNKAFLPPYKGAR
;
A
#
# COMPACT_ATOMS: atom_id res chain seq x y z
N MET A 1 7.03 8.69 11.25
CA MET A 1 6.56 8.70 9.86
C MET A 1 6.75 7.31 9.30
N GLY A 2 5.69 6.66 8.84
CA GLY A 2 5.81 5.41 8.07
C GLY A 2 6.11 5.72 6.60
N ILE A 3 6.82 4.81 5.92
CA ILE A 3 7.16 4.96 4.50
C ILE A 3 6.77 3.71 3.71
N CYS A 4 6.41 3.90 2.45
CA CYS A 4 6.10 2.85 1.49
C CYS A 4 6.66 3.27 0.12
N ASN A 5 6.97 2.29 -0.73
CA ASN A 5 7.37 2.54 -2.11
C ASN A 5 6.18 2.67 -3.08
N GLY A 6 4.95 2.38 -2.63
CA GLY A 6 3.76 2.33 -3.49
C GLY A 6 3.45 3.65 -4.18
N SER A 7 3.53 4.76 -3.44
CA SER A 7 3.31 6.11 -3.97
C SER A 7 4.34 6.47 -5.05
N LEU A 8 5.63 6.27 -4.78
CA LEU A 8 6.71 6.57 -5.71
C LEU A 8 6.66 5.67 -6.97
N THR A 9 6.33 4.39 -6.79
CA THR A 9 6.15 3.44 -7.91
C THR A 9 4.99 3.87 -8.81
N MET A 10 3.85 4.27 -8.22
CA MET A 10 2.70 4.77 -8.98
C MET A 10 3.02 6.09 -9.68
N HIS A 11 3.74 7.00 -9.02
CA HIS A 11 4.17 8.27 -9.61
C HIS A 11 5.06 8.04 -10.83
N LYS A 12 6.08 7.17 -10.71
CA LYS A 12 6.95 6.78 -11.83
C LYS A 12 6.11 6.21 -12.99
N GLY A 13 5.26 5.23 -12.70
CA GLY A 13 4.47 4.55 -13.72
C GLY A 13 3.51 5.48 -14.47
N VAL A 14 2.84 6.39 -13.75
CA VAL A 14 1.96 7.40 -14.39
C VAL A 14 2.77 8.42 -15.20
N SER A 15 3.94 8.84 -14.71
CA SER A 15 4.82 9.77 -15.42
C SER A 15 5.28 9.18 -16.75
N ASP A 16 5.76 7.93 -16.73
CA ASP A 16 6.22 7.21 -17.91
C ASP A 16 5.09 7.04 -18.94
N LEU A 17 3.90 6.68 -18.45
CA LEU A 17 2.71 6.52 -19.29
C LEU A 17 2.33 7.83 -19.99
N LEU A 18 2.51 8.97 -19.30
CA LEU A 18 2.28 10.30 -19.84
C LEU A 18 3.44 10.82 -20.72
N GLY A 19 4.54 10.06 -20.85
CA GLY A 19 5.74 10.51 -21.54
C GLY A 19 6.36 11.76 -20.87
N ALA A 20 6.29 11.82 -19.54
CA ALA A 20 6.77 12.93 -18.74
C ALA A 20 7.87 12.45 -17.79
N ARG A 21 8.79 13.35 -17.43
CA ARG A 21 9.75 13.08 -16.36
C ARG A 21 9.05 13.21 -15.01
N MET A 22 9.56 12.51 -13.99
CA MET A 22 8.95 12.55 -12.66
C MET A 22 9.01 13.94 -12.04
N GLU A 23 10.05 14.72 -12.35
CA GLU A 23 10.24 16.08 -11.84
C GLU A 23 9.22 17.07 -12.40
N ASP A 24 8.64 16.75 -13.56
CA ASP A 24 7.63 17.58 -14.23
C ASP A 24 6.20 17.25 -13.75
N THR A 25 6.05 16.25 -12.87
CA THR A 25 4.75 15.73 -12.44
C THR A 25 4.64 15.53 -10.94
N GLU A 26 3.40 15.52 -10.45
CA GLU A 26 3.06 15.22 -9.07
C GLU A 26 1.83 14.33 -9.01
N ILE A 27 1.71 13.53 -7.95
CA ILE A 27 0.48 12.79 -7.64
C ILE A 27 -0.02 13.11 -6.23
N ASP A 28 -1.33 13.17 -6.07
CA ASP A 28 -2.00 13.21 -4.77
C ASP A 28 -2.41 11.80 -4.36
N TYR A 29 -1.48 11.09 -3.72
CA TYR A 29 -1.67 9.73 -3.24
C TYR A 29 -2.15 9.75 -1.78
N VAL A 30 -3.37 9.27 -1.54
CA VAL A 30 -4.06 9.41 -0.25
C VAL A 30 -4.81 8.14 0.16
N GLY A 31 -4.64 7.69 1.40
CA GLY A 31 -5.46 6.65 2.04
C GLY A 31 -4.67 5.78 3.01
N PRO A 32 -5.24 4.70 3.57
CA PRO A 32 -4.49 3.74 4.37
C PRO A 32 -3.35 3.12 3.57
N ASN A 33 -2.30 2.65 4.26
CA ASN A 33 -1.18 2.01 3.57
C ASN A 33 -1.65 0.77 2.80
N HIS A 34 -1.18 0.63 1.56
CA HIS A 34 -1.65 -0.38 0.59
C HIS A 34 -3.15 -0.30 0.22
N PHE A 35 -3.89 0.68 0.70
CA PHE A 35 -5.30 0.91 0.35
C PHE A 35 -5.57 2.39 0.01
N ALA A 36 -4.62 3.01 -0.68
CA ALA A 36 -4.65 4.41 -1.06
C ALA A 36 -5.04 4.63 -2.53
N TRP A 37 -5.31 5.89 -2.85
CA TRP A 37 -5.88 6.33 -4.12
C TRP A 37 -5.07 7.50 -4.65
N VAL A 38 -4.85 7.57 -5.95
CA VAL A 38 -4.38 8.80 -6.59
C VAL A 38 -5.59 9.63 -6.97
N LEU A 39 -5.76 10.74 -6.26
CA LEU A 39 -6.87 11.68 -6.40
C LEU A 39 -6.65 12.68 -7.53
N ASP A 40 -5.39 12.99 -7.82
CA ASP A 40 -5.00 13.87 -8.92
C ASP A 40 -3.58 13.54 -9.42
N VAL A 41 -3.34 13.85 -10.69
CA VAL A 41 -2.03 13.81 -11.33
C VAL A 41 -1.83 15.18 -11.95
N ARG A 42 -0.80 15.91 -11.54
CA ARG A 42 -0.49 17.22 -12.10
C ARG A 42 0.77 17.16 -12.93
N ARG A 43 0.79 17.92 -14.03
CA ARG A 43 2.00 18.20 -14.81
C ARG A 43 2.17 19.72 -14.89
N ASN A 44 3.31 20.22 -14.42
CA ASN A 44 3.57 21.67 -14.35
C ASN A 44 2.41 22.45 -13.68
N GLY A 45 1.90 21.93 -12.56
CA GLY A 45 0.82 22.53 -11.78
C GLY A 45 -0.60 22.37 -12.34
N ARG A 46 -0.79 21.78 -13.53
CA ARG A 46 -2.12 21.56 -14.13
C ARG A 46 -2.54 20.10 -13.99
N SER A 47 -3.78 19.85 -13.59
CA SER A 47 -4.31 18.49 -13.53
C SER A 47 -4.36 17.87 -14.94
N VAL A 48 -3.82 16.66 -15.03
CA VAL A 48 -3.83 15.79 -16.21
C VAL A 48 -4.42 14.41 -15.87
N LEU A 49 -5.16 14.30 -14.76
CA LEU A 49 -5.74 13.05 -14.26
C LEU A 49 -6.59 12.33 -15.33
N GLY A 50 -7.43 13.05 -16.06
CA GLY A 50 -8.26 12.46 -17.12
C GLY A 50 -7.44 11.81 -18.24
N ALA A 51 -6.33 12.45 -18.64
CA ALA A 51 -5.41 11.89 -19.64
C ALA A 51 -4.66 10.66 -19.08
N ALA A 52 -4.26 10.70 -17.81
CA ALA A 52 -3.65 9.56 -17.13
C ALA A 52 -4.60 8.36 -17.07
N ILE A 53 -5.84 8.56 -16.61
CA ILE A 53 -6.88 7.51 -16.56
C ILE A 53 -7.13 6.92 -17.95
N LYS A 54 -7.30 7.76 -18.97
CA LYS A 54 -7.51 7.29 -20.35
C LYS A 54 -6.38 6.36 -20.80
N LYS A 55 -5.12 6.78 -20.62
CA LYS A 55 -3.96 5.95 -20.98
C LYS A 55 -3.83 4.69 -20.14
N LEU A 56 -4.20 4.74 -18.85
CA LEU A 56 -4.19 3.57 -17.98
C LEU A 56 -5.17 2.51 -18.47
N ILE A 57 -6.36 2.94 -18.90
CA ILE A 57 -7.37 2.05 -19.48
C ILE A 57 -6.84 1.46 -20.79
N GLU A 58 -6.29 2.29 -21.69
CA GLU A 58 -5.73 1.85 -22.99
C GLU A 58 -4.56 0.87 -22.85
N LYS A 59 -3.77 0.97 -21.78
CA LYS A 59 -2.65 0.06 -21.48
C LYS A 59 -3.01 -1.08 -20.53
N GLU A 60 -4.30 -1.22 -20.18
CA GLU A 60 -4.81 -2.23 -19.24
C GLU A 60 -4.15 -2.18 -17.85
N GLY A 61 -3.79 -0.98 -17.40
CA GLY A 61 -3.21 -0.70 -16.08
C GLY A 61 -1.84 -0.03 -16.14
N LEU A 62 -1.27 0.18 -14.96
CA LEU A 62 0.16 0.52 -14.85
C LEU A 62 0.98 -0.75 -15.13
N PRO A 63 2.08 -0.66 -15.88
CA PRO A 63 3.11 -1.69 -15.85
C PRO A 63 3.78 -1.65 -14.47
N THR A 64 3.11 -2.18 -13.44
CA THR A 64 3.68 -2.18 -12.08
C THR A 64 4.85 -3.14 -11.99
N ALA A 65 5.88 -2.71 -11.26
CA ALA A 65 7.03 -3.53 -10.89
C ALA A 65 6.54 -4.80 -10.17
N LEU A 66 6.73 -5.95 -10.84
CA LEU A 66 6.37 -7.30 -10.41
C LEU A 66 4.85 -7.48 -10.18
N ASN A 67 4.10 -7.79 -11.24
CA ASN A 67 2.73 -8.28 -11.13
C ASN A 67 2.69 -9.61 -10.35
N ILE A 68 2.52 -9.54 -9.02
CA ILE A 68 2.49 -10.70 -8.12
C ILE A 68 1.32 -11.66 -8.48
N THR A 69 0.21 -11.11 -8.99
CA THR A 69 -0.95 -11.84 -9.53
C THR A 69 -1.24 -11.33 -10.94
N LYS A 70 -1.75 -12.23 -11.79
CA LYS A 70 -2.17 -11.94 -13.17
C LYS A 70 -3.54 -11.26 -13.25
N VAL A 71 -4.29 -11.20 -12.15
CA VAL A 71 -5.59 -10.51 -12.08
C VAL A 71 -5.42 -9.02 -12.33
N LYS A 72 -6.11 -8.52 -13.36
CA LYS A 72 -6.11 -7.10 -13.75
C LYS A 72 -7.19 -6.33 -13.00
N MET A 73 -6.93 -5.04 -12.80
CA MET A 73 -7.94 -4.11 -12.27
C MET A 73 -9.04 -3.88 -13.33
N THR A 74 -10.29 -3.70 -12.88
CA THR A 74 -11.40 -3.32 -13.76
C THR A 74 -11.23 -1.86 -14.20
N PRO A 75 -11.01 -1.57 -15.50
CA PRO A 75 -10.76 -0.22 -15.97
C PRO A 75 -11.92 0.75 -15.67
N GLU A 76 -13.15 0.25 -15.63
CA GLU A 76 -14.38 1.01 -15.37
C GLU A 76 -14.39 1.66 -13.99
N ILE A 77 -13.68 1.10 -13.00
CA ILE A 77 -13.55 1.70 -11.67
C ILE A 77 -12.88 3.06 -11.80
N MET A 78 -11.78 3.14 -12.55
CA MET A 78 -11.07 4.40 -12.79
C MET A 78 -11.90 5.37 -13.61
N ALA A 79 -12.54 4.90 -14.68
CA ALA A 79 -13.35 5.73 -15.57
C ALA A 79 -14.54 6.38 -14.84
N ARG A 80 -15.22 5.62 -13.97
CA ARG A 80 -16.45 6.06 -13.28
C ARG A 80 -16.15 6.83 -12.00
N ALA A 81 -15.19 6.37 -11.20
CA ALA A 81 -14.85 7.02 -9.93
C ALA A 81 -13.94 8.25 -10.11
N LYS A 82 -13.34 8.42 -11.30
CA LYS A 82 -12.41 9.52 -11.63
C LYS A 82 -11.24 9.64 -10.64
N ILE A 83 -10.76 8.50 -10.16
CA ILE A 83 -9.60 8.34 -9.28
C ILE A 83 -8.86 7.06 -9.69
N ILE A 84 -7.57 6.97 -9.38
CA ILE A 84 -6.75 5.79 -9.73
C ILE A 84 -6.51 4.96 -8.46
N PRO A 85 -7.02 3.72 -8.36
CA PRO A 85 -6.72 2.82 -7.25
C PRO A 85 -5.28 2.31 -7.32
N THR A 86 -4.72 1.91 -6.18
CA THR A 86 -3.45 1.17 -6.17
C THR A 86 -3.62 -0.26 -6.71
N GLY A 87 -2.50 -0.87 -7.09
CA GLY A 87 -2.46 -2.28 -7.50
C GLY A 87 -2.98 -3.26 -6.44
N TYR A 88 -3.03 -2.88 -5.16
CA TYR A 88 -3.58 -3.71 -4.08
C TYR A 88 -5.11 -3.77 -4.06
N HIS A 89 -5.80 -2.81 -4.67
CA HIS A 89 -7.27 -2.83 -4.70
C HIS A 89 -7.85 -4.06 -5.42
N LYS A 90 -7.05 -4.75 -6.25
CA LYS A 90 -7.48 -6.00 -6.92
C LYS A 90 -7.80 -7.11 -5.92
N TYR A 91 -7.13 -7.14 -4.77
CA TYR A 91 -7.45 -8.11 -3.72
C TYR A 91 -8.88 -7.91 -3.18
N PHE A 92 -9.40 -6.69 -3.25
CA PHE A 92 -10.71 -6.32 -2.74
C PHE A 92 -11.80 -6.41 -3.81
N PHE A 93 -11.54 -5.87 -5.01
CA PHE A 93 -12.53 -5.87 -6.09
C PHE A 93 -12.60 -7.18 -6.87
N HIS A 94 -11.54 -8.00 -6.80
CA HIS A 94 -11.40 -9.27 -7.53
C HIS A 94 -10.99 -10.41 -6.61
N ALA A 95 -11.41 -10.38 -5.34
CA ALA A 95 -11.01 -11.35 -4.31
C ALA A 95 -11.15 -12.81 -4.78
N GLY A 96 -12.29 -13.18 -5.36
CA GLY A 96 -12.54 -14.54 -5.85
C GLY A 96 -11.57 -14.97 -6.95
N ALA A 97 -11.29 -14.10 -7.93
CA ALA A 97 -10.36 -14.41 -9.01
C ALA A 97 -8.92 -14.57 -8.49
N VAL A 98 -8.52 -13.75 -7.50
CA VAL A 98 -7.20 -13.89 -6.86
C VAL A 98 -7.11 -15.21 -6.10
N VAL A 99 -8.15 -15.60 -5.36
CA VAL A 99 -8.18 -16.87 -4.62
C VAL A 99 -8.06 -18.07 -5.57
N GLU A 100 -8.74 -18.06 -6.71
CA GLU A 100 -8.61 -19.14 -7.71
C GLU A 100 -7.19 -19.22 -8.31
N GLU A 101 -6.54 -18.09 -8.56
CA GLU A 101 -5.14 -18.09 -8.99
C GLU A 101 -4.20 -18.64 -7.89
N ASP A 102 -4.36 -18.17 -6.66
CA ASP A 102 -3.52 -18.55 -5.52
C ASP A 102 -3.63 -20.04 -5.17
N LYS A 103 -4.76 -20.69 -5.42
CA LYS A 103 -4.92 -22.16 -5.26
C LYS A 103 -4.01 -22.97 -6.18
N THR A 104 -3.62 -22.41 -7.32
CA THR A 104 -2.86 -23.14 -8.35
C THR A 104 -1.39 -22.72 -8.44
N THR A 105 -0.97 -21.73 -7.64
CA THR A 105 0.38 -21.18 -7.71
C THR A 105 1.11 -21.28 -6.37
N PRO A 106 2.44 -21.42 -6.36
CA PRO A 106 3.20 -21.34 -5.12
C PRO A 106 3.01 -19.96 -4.47
N SER A 107 2.91 -19.95 -3.14
CA SER A 107 2.78 -18.71 -2.38
C SER A 107 3.91 -17.74 -2.71
N ARG A 108 3.64 -16.44 -2.61
CA ARG A 108 4.69 -15.42 -2.81
C ARG A 108 5.85 -15.61 -1.84
N ALA A 109 5.59 -16.07 -0.62
CA ALA A 109 6.62 -16.38 0.37
C ALA A 109 7.59 -17.47 -0.12
N ALA A 110 7.08 -18.57 -0.70
CA ALA A 110 7.93 -19.63 -1.26
C ALA A 110 8.83 -19.11 -2.39
N LYS A 111 8.26 -18.31 -3.30
CA LYS A 111 9.02 -17.67 -4.39
C LYS A 111 10.10 -16.71 -3.86
N VAL A 112 9.77 -15.89 -2.86
CA VAL A 112 10.73 -14.95 -2.25
C VAL A 112 11.84 -15.69 -1.51
N ALA A 113 11.54 -16.79 -0.82
CA ALA A 113 12.57 -17.61 -0.17
C ALA A 113 13.58 -18.18 -1.17
N GLU A 114 13.14 -18.56 -2.37
CA GLU A 114 14.04 -18.97 -3.45
C GLU A 114 14.91 -17.81 -3.96
N ILE A 115 14.30 -16.65 -4.20
CA ILE A 115 15.02 -15.43 -4.59
C ILE A 115 16.07 -15.07 -3.53
N GLU A 116 15.72 -15.11 -2.25
CA GLU A 116 16.65 -14.81 -1.16
C GLU A 116 17.80 -15.80 -1.09
N ARG A 117 17.56 -17.11 -1.28
CA ARG A 117 18.65 -18.09 -1.38
C ARG A 117 19.66 -17.73 -2.48
N ARG A 118 19.17 -17.31 -3.65
CA ARG A 118 20.03 -16.85 -4.77
C ARG A 118 20.80 -15.59 -4.41
N ILE A 119 20.13 -14.61 -3.78
CA ILE A 119 20.78 -13.36 -3.32
C ILE A 119 21.89 -13.66 -2.30
N PHE A 120 21.59 -14.45 -1.26
CA PHE A 120 22.59 -14.80 -0.24
C PHE A 120 23.73 -15.64 -0.81
N ALA A 121 23.47 -16.55 -1.75
CA ALA A 121 24.52 -17.29 -2.42
C ALA A 121 25.46 -16.36 -3.19
N ALA A 122 24.93 -15.37 -3.93
CA ALA A 122 25.74 -14.38 -4.62
C ALA A 122 26.59 -13.56 -3.65
N TYR A 123 26.01 -13.10 -2.52
CA TYR A 123 26.73 -12.31 -1.52
C TYR A 123 27.74 -13.09 -0.67
N ARG A 124 27.80 -14.43 -0.76
CA ARG A 124 28.88 -15.21 -0.13
C ARG A 124 30.23 -15.04 -0.82
N SER A 125 30.24 -14.62 -2.09
CA SER A 125 31.49 -14.39 -2.79
C SER A 125 32.15 -13.10 -2.29
N PRO A 126 33.38 -13.14 -1.73
CA PRO A 126 34.06 -11.94 -1.26
C PRO A 126 34.45 -10.99 -2.41
N SER A 127 34.41 -11.45 -3.67
CA SER A 127 34.68 -10.65 -4.86
C SER A 127 33.46 -9.90 -5.41
N VAL A 128 32.27 -10.05 -4.80
CA VAL A 128 31.07 -9.36 -5.27
C VAL A 128 31.22 -7.84 -5.08
N SER A 129 31.17 -7.10 -6.19
CA SER A 129 31.32 -5.64 -6.21
C SER A 129 30.08 -4.92 -6.75
N GLU A 130 29.10 -5.66 -7.25
CA GLU A 130 27.85 -5.12 -7.81
C GLU A 130 26.63 -5.72 -7.11
N ILE A 131 25.49 -5.02 -7.18
CA ILE A 131 24.22 -5.52 -6.65
C ILE A 131 23.76 -6.72 -7.50
N PRO A 132 23.60 -7.92 -6.94
CA PRO A 132 23.18 -9.10 -7.69
C PRO A 132 21.84 -8.89 -8.39
N GLU A 133 21.71 -9.37 -9.63
CA GLU A 133 20.50 -9.19 -10.45
C GLU A 133 19.23 -9.71 -9.76
N ALA A 134 19.36 -10.81 -9.01
CA ALA A 134 18.26 -11.42 -8.25
C ALA A 134 17.60 -10.44 -7.24
N VAL A 135 18.31 -9.40 -6.79
CA VAL A 135 17.73 -8.36 -5.92
C VAL A 135 16.60 -7.60 -6.62
N LYS A 136 16.68 -7.40 -7.94
CA LYS A 136 15.64 -6.72 -8.74
C LYS A 136 14.34 -7.52 -8.86
N GLU A 137 14.37 -8.82 -8.57
CA GLU A 137 13.19 -9.70 -8.53
C GLU A 137 12.36 -9.51 -7.22
N ARG A 138 12.85 -8.70 -6.28
CA ARG A 138 12.13 -8.29 -5.07
C ARG A 138 11.17 -7.14 -5.36
N GLY A 139 10.00 -7.16 -4.71
CA GLY A 139 8.97 -6.11 -4.84
C GLY A 139 9.29 -4.78 -4.15
N GLY A 140 10.48 -4.64 -3.55
CA GLY A 140 10.87 -3.48 -2.74
C GLY A 140 11.56 -2.35 -3.50
N ALA A 141 11.49 -2.34 -4.83
CA ALA A 141 12.11 -1.28 -5.64
C ALA A 141 11.68 0.11 -5.16
N PHE A 142 12.61 1.07 -5.20
CA PHE A 142 12.44 2.46 -4.75
C PHE A 142 12.26 2.69 -3.24
N TYR A 143 12.20 1.66 -2.41
CA TYR A 143 12.07 1.85 -0.95
C TYR A 143 13.28 2.62 -0.37
N ASN A 144 14.48 2.32 -0.88
CA ASN A 144 15.72 3.03 -0.54
C ASN A 144 15.67 4.52 -0.92
N VAL A 145 15.03 4.88 -2.03
CA VAL A 145 14.91 6.26 -2.49
C VAL A 145 14.03 7.07 -1.54
N VAL A 146 12.85 6.53 -1.18
CA VAL A 146 11.95 7.19 -0.22
C VAL A 146 12.61 7.33 1.15
N ALA A 147 13.29 6.27 1.62
CA ALA A 147 14.01 6.32 2.89
C ALA A 147 15.10 7.39 2.90
N TYR A 148 15.94 7.44 1.85
CA TYR A 148 16.99 8.45 1.71
C TYR A 148 16.40 9.86 1.68
N ASP A 149 15.35 10.08 0.90
CA ASP A 149 14.72 11.40 0.77
C ASP A 149 14.23 11.91 2.12
N VAL A 150 13.52 11.08 2.89
CA VAL A 150 13.00 11.42 4.22
C VAL A 150 14.16 11.71 5.18
N ILE A 151 15.18 10.86 5.23
CA ILE A 151 16.34 11.06 6.11
C ILE A 151 17.07 12.36 5.76
N ALA A 152 17.36 12.61 4.48
CA ALA A 152 18.03 13.82 4.03
C ALA A 152 17.21 15.09 4.34
N CYS A 153 15.88 15.02 4.24
CA CYS A 153 15.02 16.14 4.67
C CYS A 153 15.13 16.41 6.17
N LEU A 154 15.03 15.37 7.00
CA LEU A 154 15.10 15.50 8.46
C LEU A 154 16.48 15.99 8.96
N LEU A 155 17.55 15.64 8.24
CA LEU A 155 18.89 16.16 8.50
C LEU A 155 19.08 17.62 8.04
N GLY A 156 18.10 18.20 7.35
CA GLY A 156 18.16 19.55 6.82
C GLY A 156 19.03 19.71 5.57
N LEU A 157 19.34 18.59 4.88
CA LEU A 157 20.10 18.59 3.64
C LEU A 157 19.23 19.00 2.43
N GLN A 158 17.92 18.82 2.54
CA GLN A 158 16.96 19.20 1.51
C GLN A 158 15.57 19.46 2.10
N LYS A 159 14.67 19.97 1.26
CA LYS A 159 13.24 20.08 1.53
C LYS A 159 12.49 19.46 0.35
N LYS A 160 11.60 18.50 0.62
CA LYS A 160 10.96 17.72 -0.46
C LYS A 160 9.52 17.37 -0.15
N ARG A 161 8.69 17.33 -1.19
CA ARG A 161 7.35 16.75 -1.15
C ARG A 161 7.45 15.22 -1.25
N VAL A 162 7.07 14.51 -0.20
CA VAL A 162 7.12 13.05 -0.12
C VAL A 162 5.81 12.53 0.46
N THR A 163 5.25 11.48 -0.13
CA THR A 163 4.10 10.79 0.47
C THR A 163 4.58 9.88 1.60
N VAL A 164 4.06 10.12 2.80
CA VAL A 164 4.41 9.37 4.01
C VAL A 164 3.15 9.06 4.82
N ALA A 165 3.23 8.02 5.66
CA ALA A 165 2.18 7.65 6.59
C ALA A 165 2.31 8.48 7.88
N VAL A 166 1.32 9.34 8.14
CA VAL A 166 1.26 10.25 9.30
C VAL A 166 -0.17 10.30 9.88
N PRO A 167 -0.35 10.69 11.15
CA PRO A 167 -1.67 10.94 11.73
C PRO A 167 -2.47 11.94 10.89
N ASN A 168 -3.75 11.66 10.69
CA ASN A 168 -4.64 12.49 9.88
C ASN A 168 -4.72 13.94 10.38
N ASN A 169 -4.83 14.12 11.70
CA ASN A 169 -4.90 15.42 12.38
C ASN A 169 -5.85 16.44 11.69
N GLY A 170 -7.00 15.98 11.19
CA GLY A 170 -7.99 16.81 10.51
C GLY A 170 -7.66 17.17 9.06
N THR A 171 -6.66 16.53 8.42
CA THR A 171 -6.32 16.77 7.01
C THR A 171 -7.42 16.25 6.08
N TYR A 172 -7.95 15.06 6.36
CA TYR A 172 -9.03 14.43 5.61
C TYR A 172 -10.25 14.18 6.48
N ASP A 173 -11.42 14.52 5.94
CA ASP A 173 -12.70 14.39 6.62
C ASP A 173 -13.14 12.93 6.74
N GLY A 174 -13.84 12.61 7.83
CA GLY A 174 -14.37 11.26 8.08
C GLY A 174 -13.34 10.29 8.65
N PHE A 175 -12.18 10.76 9.09
CA PHE A 175 -11.19 9.96 9.82
C PHE A 175 -10.84 10.64 11.15
N GLU A 176 -10.66 9.84 12.21
CA GLU A 176 -10.15 10.32 13.49
C GLU A 176 -8.78 10.97 13.36
N LYS A 177 -8.41 11.83 14.32
CA LYS A 177 -7.14 12.58 14.26
C LYS A 177 -5.93 11.64 14.30
N GLU A 178 -6.05 10.55 15.03
CA GLU A 178 -5.02 9.54 15.27
C GLU A 178 -4.94 8.52 14.14
N HIS A 179 -5.94 8.47 13.23
CA HIS A 179 -5.88 7.58 12.08
C HIS A 179 -4.68 7.94 11.20
N VAL A 180 -3.73 7.01 11.12
CA VAL A 180 -2.60 7.15 10.21
C VAL A 180 -3.06 6.89 8.77
N LEU A 181 -2.74 7.82 7.88
CA LEU A 181 -2.99 7.76 6.45
C LEU A 181 -1.68 8.08 5.70
N GLU A 182 -1.46 7.44 4.55
CA GLU A 182 -0.49 7.90 3.58
C GLU A 182 -1.03 9.15 2.89
N MET A 183 -0.26 10.23 2.91
CA MET A 183 -0.61 11.49 2.26
C MET A 183 0.64 12.27 1.87
N PRO A 184 0.57 13.16 0.87
CA PRO A 184 1.70 13.98 0.51
C PRO A 184 2.02 14.98 1.62
N CYS A 185 3.28 15.01 2.05
CA CYS A 185 3.78 15.95 3.03
C CYS A 185 4.97 16.72 2.44
N MET A 186 5.09 17.99 2.80
CA MET A 186 6.35 18.70 2.69
C MET A 186 7.20 18.33 3.90
N ILE A 187 8.42 17.83 3.67
CA ILE A 187 9.35 17.41 4.72
C ILE A 187 10.61 18.27 4.65
N ASP A 188 11.04 18.77 5.80
CA ASP A 188 12.30 19.47 6.00
C ASP A 188 12.85 19.19 7.42
N LYS A 189 13.86 19.95 7.85
CA LYS A 189 14.49 19.79 9.18
C LYS A 189 13.48 19.94 10.33
N GLY A 190 12.37 20.65 10.12
CA GLY A 190 11.31 20.85 11.10
C GLY A 190 10.33 19.67 11.22
N GLY A 191 10.49 18.61 10.41
CA GLY A 191 9.60 17.46 10.37
C GLY A 191 8.74 17.47 9.11
N TYR A 192 7.46 17.08 9.26
CA TYR A 192 6.52 16.99 8.14
C TYR A 192 5.37 17.98 8.30
N LYS A 193 4.87 18.47 7.17
CA LYS A 193 3.63 19.25 7.07
C LYS A 193 2.78 18.68 5.93
N PRO A 194 1.56 18.19 6.20
CA PRO A 194 0.66 17.74 5.14
C PRO A 194 0.45 18.81 4.07
N VAL A 195 0.45 18.38 2.80
CA VAL A 195 0.13 19.23 1.66
C VAL A 195 -1.39 19.18 1.45
N LYS A 196 -2.01 20.33 1.20
CA LYS A 196 -3.44 20.39 0.91
C LYS A 196 -3.73 19.70 -0.44
N THR A 197 -4.58 18.69 -0.43
CA THR A 197 -5.10 18.00 -1.63
C THR A 197 -6.62 18.05 -1.66
N ALA A 198 -7.23 17.49 -2.71
CA ALA A 198 -8.66 17.18 -2.70
C ALA A 198 -8.99 16.18 -1.57
N GLN A 199 -10.23 16.25 -1.06
CA GLN A 199 -10.78 15.24 -0.14
C GLN A 199 -11.04 13.92 -0.87
N LEU A 200 -11.05 12.80 -0.14
CA LEU A 200 -11.44 11.52 -0.75
C LEU A 200 -12.92 11.58 -1.19
N PRO A 201 -13.25 11.17 -2.42
CA PRO A 201 -14.64 11.05 -2.84
C PRO A 201 -15.36 9.97 -2.01
N VAL A 202 -16.68 10.05 -1.90
CA VAL A 202 -17.52 9.16 -1.06
C VAL A 202 -17.16 7.69 -1.24
N PHE A 203 -16.97 7.24 -2.47
CA PHE A 203 -16.59 5.86 -2.80
C PHE A 203 -15.27 5.43 -2.13
N ALA A 204 -14.19 6.20 -2.34
CA ALA A 204 -12.88 5.89 -1.76
C ALA A 204 -12.87 6.08 -0.23
N LYS A 205 -13.58 7.10 0.26
CA LYS A 205 -13.70 7.40 1.68
C LYS A 205 -14.38 6.26 2.43
N GLY A 206 -15.54 5.78 1.97
CA GLY A 206 -16.28 4.71 2.65
C GLY A 206 -15.47 3.41 2.74
N LEU A 207 -14.79 3.02 1.66
CA LEU A 207 -13.90 1.86 1.68
C LEU A 207 -12.72 2.06 2.63
N SER A 208 -12.09 3.23 2.58
CA SER A 208 -10.94 3.55 3.44
C SER A 208 -11.31 3.60 4.93
N GLN A 209 -12.50 4.11 5.27
CA GLN A 209 -13.01 4.13 6.65
C GLN A 209 -13.21 2.71 7.20
N ARG A 210 -13.74 1.80 6.38
CA ARG A 210 -13.87 0.38 6.75
C ARG A 210 -12.51 -0.25 7.05
N ILE A 211 -11.49 0.03 6.23
CA ILE A 211 -10.11 -0.43 6.49
C ILE A 211 -9.54 0.18 7.77
N LYS A 212 -9.76 1.48 8.01
CA LYS A 212 -9.28 2.11 9.26
C LYS A 212 -9.92 1.53 10.51
N ALA A 213 -11.21 1.23 10.47
CA ALA A 213 -11.90 0.58 11.57
C ALA A 213 -11.36 -0.84 11.83
N TYR A 214 -11.09 -1.61 10.76
CA TYR A 214 -10.40 -2.90 10.85
C TYR A 214 -9.01 -2.77 11.52
N GLU A 215 -8.19 -1.82 11.07
CA GLU A 215 -6.84 -1.60 11.61
C GLU A 215 -6.87 -1.19 13.09
N ALA A 216 -7.79 -0.29 13.46
CA ALA A 216 -7.95 0.17 14.84
C ALA A 216 -8.34 -0.97 15.78
N LEU A 217 -9.36 -1.76 15.43
CA LEU A 217 -9.77 -2.92 16.23
C LEU A 217 -8.68 -4.00 16.27
N THR A 218 -7.95 -4.21 15.18
CA THR A 218 -6.83 -5.18 15.16
C THR A 218 -5.73 -4.76 16.14
N ALA A 219 -5.36 -3.47 16.14
CA ALA A 219 -4.36 -2.93 17.07
C ALA A 219 -4.83 -3.05 18.52
N GLU A 220 -6.10 -2.73 18.80
CA GLU A 220 -6.68 -2.85 20.13
C GLU A 220 -6.74 -4.30 20.61
N ALA A 221 -7.13 -5.23 19.73
CA ALA A 221 -7.16 -6.65 20.00
C ALA A 221 -5.77 -7.20 20.32
N ALA A 222 -4.75 -6.78 19.56
CA ALA A 222 -3.36 -7.14 19.82
C ALA A 222 -2.85 -6.58 21.15
N TRP A 223 -3.18 -5.32 21.47
CA TRP A 223 -2.78 -4.68 22.72
C TRP A 223 -3.43 -5.33 23.94
N LYS A 224 -4.73 -5.62 23.86
CA LYS A 224 -5.52 -6.21 24.97
C LYS A 224 -5.44 -7.73 25.04
N CYS A 225 -4.88 -8.36 24.00
CA CYS A 225 -4.91 -9.80 23.77
C CYS A 225 -6.35 -10.33 23.84
N ASP A 226 -7.27 -9.74 23.08
CA ASP A 226 -8.71 -9.96 23.18
C ASP A 226 -9.26 -10.63 21.90
N PHE A 227 -9.83 -11.82 22.06
CA PHE A 227 -10.34 -12.61 20.93
C PHE A 227 -11.57 -11.97 20.28
N ASP A 228 -12.47 -11.37 21.06
CA ASP A 228 -13.71 -10.80 20.54
C ASP A 228 -13.43 -9.54 19.72
N LEU A 229 -12.47 -8.72 20.16
CA LEU A 229 -11.98 -7.58 19.37
C LEU A 229 -11.29 -8.04 18.08
N ALA A 230 -10.49 -9.11 18.13
CA ALA A 230 -9.86 -9.65 16.93
C ALA A 230 -10.89 -10.22 15.94
N TYR A 231 -11.95 -10.84 16.45
CA TYR A 231 -13.04 -11.36 15.64
C TYR A 231 -13.83 -10.23 14.98
N GLN A 232 -14.21 -9.19 15.74
CA GLN A 232 -14.85 -7.99 15.19
C GLN A 232 -13.98 -7.30 14.12
N ALA A 233 -12.66 -7.21 14.36
CA ALA A 233 -11.74 -6.68 13.38
C ALA A 233 -11.81 -7.48 12.08
N LEU A 234 -11.68 -8.81 12.15
CA LEU A 234 -11.73 -9.63 10.95
C LEU A 234 -13.08 -9.53 10.21
N LEU A 235 -14.22 -9.47 10.90
CA LEU A 235 -15.52 -9.24 10.25
C LEU A 235 -15.59 -7.90 9.49
N LEU A 236 -14.89 -6.87 9.96
CA LEU A 236 -14.77 -5.60 9.25
C LEU A 236 -13.87 -5.70 8.02
N ASN A 237 -12.94 -6.65 7.96
CA ASN A 237 -12.06 -6.81 6.82
C ASN A 237 -12.87 -7.24 5.59
N PRO A 238 -12.87 -6.48 4.48
CA PRO A 238 -13.64 -6.83 3.28
C PRO A 238 -13.23 -8.15 2.62
N LEU A 239 -12.10 -8.73 3.02
CA LEU A 239 -11.57 -9.98 2.46
C LEU A 239 -12.01 -11.22 3.22
N THR A 240 -12.72 -11.07 4.34
CA THR A 240 -13.30 -12.23 5.03
C THR A 240 -14.68 -12.57 4.46
N PRO A 241 -14.96 -13.86 4.15
CA PRO A 241 -16.15 -14.24 3.40
C PRO A 241 -17.43 -14.28 4.26
N ASP A 242 -17.37 -14.91 5.43
CA ASP A 242 -18.52 -15.12 6.32
C ASP A 242 -18.08 -15.24 7.79
N ALA A 243 -19.04 -15.08 8.69
CA ALA A 243 -18.80 -15.05 10.14
C ALA A 243 -18.20 -16.35 10.69
N ASP A 244 -18.72 -17.51 10.26
CA ASP A 244 -18.30 -18.81 10.78
C ASP A 244 -16.91 -19.22 10.27
N VAL A 245 -16.61 -18.93 9.01
CA VAL A 245 -15.24 -19.06 8.46
C VAL A 245 -14.31 -18.10 9.16
N THR A 246 -14.73 -16.86 9.43
CA THR A 246 -13.90 -15.86 10.12
C THR A 246 -13.51 -16.32 11.52
N PHE A 247 -14.47 -16.86 12.28
CA PHE A 247 -14.21 -17.38 13.63
C PHE A 247 -13.19 -18.53 13.61
N ARG A 248 -13.39 -19.50 12.70
CA ARG A 248 -12.46 -20.64 12.54
C ARG A 248 -11.08 -20.20 12.06
N LEU A 249 -11.02 -19.25 11.12
CA LEU A 249 -9.77 -18.68 10.61
C LEU A 249 -9.00 -18.00 11.74
N LEU A 250 -9.65 -17.19 12.57
CA LEU A 250 -9.00 -16.52 13.70
C LEU A 250 -8.37 -17.53 14.66
N LYS A 251 -9.10 -18.58 15.03
CA LYS A 251 -8.56 -19.66 15.89
C LYS A 251 -7.35 -20.33 15.26
N ALA A 252 -7.40 -20.63 13.96
CA ALA A 252 -6.29 -21.23 13.23
C ALA A 252 -5.06 -20.30 13.16
N VAL A 253 -5.25 -19.01 12.88
CA VAL A 253 -4.18 -18.01 12.83
C VAL A 253 -3.52 -17.86 14.19
N LEU A 254 -4.29 -17.69 15.27
CA LEU A 254 -3.74 -17.59 16.62
C LEU A 254 -3.00 -18.88 17.03
N ALA A 255 -3.54 -20.04 16.69
CA ALA A 255 -2.91 -21.32 16.99
C ALA A 255 -1.57 -21.50 16.26
N GLN A 256 -1.51 -21.15 14.98
CA GLN A 256 -0.28 -21.22 14.19
C GLN A 256 0.79 -20.23 14.68
N ASN A 257 0.38 -19.11 15.29
CA ASN A 257 1.28 -18.03 15.71
C ASN A 257 1.54 -17.99 17.22
N LYS A 258 1.22 -19.05 17.98
CA LYS A 258 1.42 -19.12 19.45
C LYS A 258 2.85 -18.83 19.91
N ALA A 259 3.85 -19.10 19.07
CA ALA A 259 5.25 -18.82 19.38
C ALA A 259 5.61 -17.31 19.29
N PHE A 260 4.79 -16.53 18.59
CA PHE A 260 5.04 -15.11 18.31
C PHE A 260 4.05 -14.17 18.98
N LEU A 261 2.87 -14.69 19.36
CA LEU A 261 1.79 -13.92 19.95
C LEU A 261 1.51 -14.36 21.39
N PRO A 262 1.17 -13.42 22.29
CA PRO A 262 0.66 -13.77 23.60
C PRO A 262 -0.67 -14.54 23.50
N PRO A 263 -1.07 -15.29 24.54
CA PRO A 263 -2.37 -15.94 24.56
C PRO A 263 -3.51 -14.91 24.57
N TYR A 264 -4.51 -15.10 23.70
CA TYR A 264 -5.69 -14.24 23.64
C TYR A 264 -6.76 -14.72 24.62
N LYS A 265 -7.32 -13.79 25.39
CA LYS A 265 -8.46 -14.00 26.28
C LYS A 265 -9.71 -14.27 25.45
N GLY A 266 -10.58 -15.17 25.92
CA GLY A 266 -11.83 -15.51 25.22
C GLY A 266 -11.66 -16.50 24.05
N ALA A 267 -10.43 -16.93 23.72
CA ALA A 267 -10.15 -17.88 22.65
C ALA A 267 -10.51 -19.34 23.02
N ARG A 268 -11.76 -19.60 23.43
CA ARG A 268 -12.27 -20.95 23.72
C ARG A 268 -12.76 -21.65 22.45
#